data_AF-A0A9N8D3B2-F1
#
_entry.id   AF-A0A9N8D3B2-F1
#
_cell.length_a   1.000
_cell.length_b   1.000
_cell.length_c   1.000
_cell.angle_alpha   90.00
_cell.angle_beta   90.00
_cell.angle_gamma   90.00
#
_symmetry.space_group_name_H-M   'P 1'
#
loop_
_entity.id
_entity.type
_entity.pdbx_description
1 polymer ?
#
loop_
_entity_poly.entity_id
_entity_poly.type
_entity_poly.pdbx_seq_one_letter_code
_entity_poly.pdbx_strand_id
1 'polypeptide(L)'
;MSLKQDLLKQLSQLKNERQSFEPHWKELAEYTRPRSTRFNTSEVNRGDRRNTKIIDQEAAKSERTLSSGMMSGITSPARKWFRLATPDPDMMNYSPVKMWLEVVEQRMNEVFNRSNIYQSLPQTYSDIGTFATSALAVLEDNERVIRTVPFPIGSYYIANGPDLTVDTCFREFSMTVRQLVMEFGLDNVSEQVKSLWDSSNYSQWITVIHSVYPNLNRISGKLDAKNKLFKSVYFEMGGDSERVLRESGFDEFPIMAPRWEVNGEDVYGSSCPGMIALGSVKALQLLQRRKAQQIDKVTNPPMQAPASIKNQRISLVPGGITYLPMAGADQMIKPIFQVQADINGLIADIGDTRNQIKEAYFSDLFMMMQSVNTRSMPVEAVIEMREEKLLMLGPVLQRLDSELLDKLINRTFAIMARKNLLPVPPEEMQGMQLKVEYISVMAQAQKSIGASSIERFVGFVGGLANMKPEALDKLNTDEMIDNYAESIGVSPTIVSSNDQVAAIRQQRAEQQQQMQQQQMAQEAIAGAQALGNTPMDDNSALAALAGGGQ
;
A
#
# COMPACT_ATOMS: atom_id res chain seq x y z
N MET A 1 29.26 16.23 29.37
CA MET A 1 29.12 16.55 27.94
C MET A 1 27.82 17.28 27.76
N SER A 2 27.76 18.23 26.84
CA SER A 2 26.49 18.81 26.43
C SER A 2 25.66 17.78 25.66
N LEU A 3 24.33 17.89 25.72
CA LEU A 3 23.43 17.02 24.96
C LEU A 3 23.81 16.96 23.47
N LYS A 4 24.19 18.11 22.89
CA LYS A 4 24.62 18.22 21.50
C LYS A 4 25.93 17.47 21.23
N GLN A 5 26.92 17.54 22.13
CA GLN A 5 28.18 16.80 21.98
C GLN A 5 27.95 15.28 21.98
N ASP A 6 27.09 14.80 22.87
CA ASP A 6 26.73 13.37 22.93
C ASP A 6 26.04 12.91 21.63
N LEU A 7 25.07 13.68 21.14
CA LEU A 7 24.37 13.38 19.89
C LEU A 7 25.27 13.46 18.66
N LEU A 8 26.24 14.38 18.63
CA LEU A 8 27.24 14.46 17.56
C LEU A 8 28.16 13.24 17.57
N LYS A 9 28.56 12.77 18.76
CA LYS A 9 29.35 11.54 18.90
C LYS A 9 28.56 10.33 18.39
N GLN A 10 27.30 10.19 18.78
CA GLN A 10 26.44 9.11 18.29
C GLN A 10 26.23 9.19 16.77
N LEU A 11 25.98 10.40 16.23
CA LEU A 11 25.88 10.60 14.78
C LEU A 11 27.16 10.19 14.05
N SER A 12 28.34 10.46 14.61
CA SER A 12 29.61 10.05 14.01
C SER A 12 29.76 8.53 13.93
N GLN A 13 29.27 7.79 14.93
CA GLN A 13 29.25 6.33 14.93
C GLN A 13 28.29 5.80 13.86
N LEU A 14 27.07 6.34 13.79
CA LEU A 14 26.09 5.97 12.76
C LEU A 14 26.58 6.28 11.34
N LYS A 15 27.33 7.36 11.15
CA LYS A 15 27.99 7.69 9.88
C LYS A 15 29.00 6.62 9.48
N ASN A 16 29.79 6.12 10.41
CA ASN A 16 30.78 5.08 10.15
C ASN A 16 30.11 3.75 9.77
N GLU A 17 29.04 3.36 10.47
CA GLU A 17 28.29 2.12 10.16
C GLU A 17 27.67 2.16 8.76
N ARG A 18 27.09 3.30 8.37
CA ARG A 18 26.46 3.46 7.06
C ARG A 18 27.47 3.59 5.91
N GLN A 19 28.73 3.91 6.18
CA GLN A 19 29.72 4.29 5.17
C GLN A 19 29.93 3.20 4.10
N SER A 20 29.84 1.92 4.50
CA SER A 20 29.98 0.77 3.59
C SER A 20 28.85 0.66 2.56
N PHE A 21 27.64 1.14 2.89
CA PHE A 21 26.46 1.05 2.03
C PHE A 21 26.40 2.18 0.98
N GLU A 22 27.01 3.33 1.26
CA GLU A 22 26.89 4.51 0.37
C GLU A 22 27.37 4.30 -1.07
N PRO A 23 28.52 3.65 -1.34
CA PRO A 23 28.96 3.43 -2.72
C PRO A 23 27.95 2.61 -3.52
N HIS A 24 27.35 1.60 -2.88
CA HIS A 24 26.36 0.74 -3.52
C HIS A 24 25.06 1.50 -3.82
N TRP A 25 24.55 2.28 -2.85
CA TRP A 25 23.37 3.13 -3.09
C TRP A 25 23.60 4.23 -4.13
N LYS A 26 24.79 4.83 -4.18
CA LYS A 26 25.17 5.79 -5.23
C LYS A 26 25.10 5.14 -6.60
N GLU A 27 25.64 3.93 -6.72
CA GLU A 27 25.63 3.21 -7.99
C GLU A 27 24.21 2.82 -8.42
N LEU A 28 23.38 2.29 -7.51
CA LEU A 28 21.97 2.02 -7.78
C LEU A 28 21.25 3.27 -8.30
N ALA A 29 21.41 4.40 -7.61
CA ALA A 29 20.81 5.66 -7.99
C ALA A 29 21.21 6.12 -9.40
N GLU A 30 22.48 6.02 -9.77
CA GLU A 30 22.95 6.46 -11.09
C GLU A 30 22.33 5.68 -12.25
N TYR A 31 21.97 4.42 -12.04
CA TYR A 31 21.43 3.52 -13.07
C TYR A 31 19.90 3.41 -13.05
N THR A 32 19.23 3.72 -11.93
CA THR A 32 17.77 3.59 -11.79
C THR A 32 17.10 4.94 -11.51
N ARG A 33 17.49 5.63 -10.43
CA ARG A 33 16.83 6.85 -9.92
C ARG A 33 17.84 7.95 -9.55
N PRO A 34 18.38 8.70 -10.53
CA PRO A 34 19.52 9.60 -10.27
C PRO A 34 19.23 10.80 -9.37
N ARG A 35 17.95 11.11 -9.13
CA ARG A 35 17.50 12.28 -8.36
C ARG A 35 16.91 11.95 -7.00
N SER A 36 16.77 10.66 -6.64
CA SER A 36 16.12 10.26 -5.39
C SER A 36 17.05 10.35 -4.17
N THR A 37 18.36 10.37 -4.37
CA THR A 37 19.36 10.30 -3.29
C THR A 37 19.90 11.66 -2.88
N ARG A 38 20.32 11.75 -1.61
CA ARG A 38 20.94 12.94 -1.04
C ARG A 38 21.94 12.54 0.03
N PHE A 39 23.22 12.47 -0.33
CA PHE A 39 24.29 12.13 0.61
C PHE A 39 24.87 13.37 1.30
N ASN A 40 24.89 14.51 0.61
CA ASN A 40 25.37 15.78 1.14
C ASN A 40 24.23 16.79 1.30
N THR A 41 24.32 17.61 2.34
CA THR A 41 23.38 18.71 2.63
C THR A 41 23.40 19.81 1.56
N SER A 42 24.51 19.96 0.84
CA SER A 42 24.67 20.89 -0.28
C SER A 42 23.98 20.47 -1.58
N GLU A 43 23.44 19.25 -1.65
CA GLU A 43 22.74 18.74 -2.84
C GLU A 43 21.28 19.17 -2.91
N VAL A 44 20.79 19.85 -1.88
CA VAL A 44 19.45 20.46 -1.89
C VAL A 44 19.36 21.46 -3.04
N ASN A 45 18.30 21.37 -3.82
CA ASN A 45 18.02 22.25 -4.95
C ASN A 45 19.11 22.29 -6.05
N ARG A 46 19.91 21.22 -6.21
CA ARG A 46 20.83 21.09 -7.35
C ARG A 46 20.12 20.57 -8.60
N GLY A 47 20.15 21.37 -9.66
CA GLY A 47 19.52 21.08 -10.95
C GLY A 47 20.40 20.35 -11.97
N ASP A 48 21.62 19.95 -11.58
CA ASP A 48 22.61 19.38 -12.49
C ASP A 48 22.11 18.10 -13.19
N ARG A 49 22.67 17.81 -14.37
CA ARG A 49 22.37 16.57 -15.10
C ARG A 49 22.94 15.37 -14.34
N ARG A 50 22.06 14.55 -13.76
CA ARG A 50 22.43 13.33 -13.01
C ARG A 50 22.19 12.01 -13.77
N ASN A 51 21.44 12.04 -14.87
CA ASN A 51 21.05 10.85 -15.65
C ASN A 51 22.05 10.46 -16.76
N THR A 52 23.33 10.78 -16.60
CA THR A 52 24.34 10.64 -17.67
C THR A 52 24.75 9.19 -17.96
N LYS A 53 24.51 8.26 -17.03
CA LYS A 53 24.84 6.82 -17.18
C LYS A 53 23.71 5.98 -17.78
N ILE A 54 22.51 6.55 -17.92
CA ILE A 54 21.32 5.85 -18.42
C ILE A 54 21.20 6.08 -19.94
N ILE A 55 21.49 5.03 -20.72
CA ILE A 55 21.25 4.94 -22.16
C ILE A 55 19.88 4.27 -22.40
N ASP A 56 19.63 3.15 -21.72
CA ASP A 56 18.35 2.46 -21.69
C ASP A 56 17.60 2.73 -20.40
N GLN A 57 16.32 3.09 -20.52
CA GLN A 57 15.44 3.47 -19.43
C GLN A 57 14.64 2.31 -18.83
N GLU A 58 14.88 1.06 -19.26
CA GLU A 58 14.11 -0.11 -18.80
C GLU A 58 14.07 -0.21 -17.27
N ALA A 59 15.23 -0.12 -16.60
CA ALA A 59 15.30 -0.21 -15.14
C ALA A 59 14.44 0.86 -14.42
N ALA A 60 14.47 2.11 -14.91
CA ALA A 60 13.67 3.20 -14.36
C ALA A 60 12.16 3.00 -14.60
N LYS A 61 11.78 2.38 -15.72
CA LYS A 61 10.38 2.02 -15.99
C LYS A 61 9.92 0.89 -15.09
N SER A 62 10.72 -0.18 -14.97
CA SER A 62 10.43 -1.34 -14.13
C SER A 62 10.27 -0.96 -12.65
N GLU A 63 11.14 -0.07 -12.15
CA GLU A 63 11.03 0.48 -10.80
C GLU A 63 9.72 1.25 -10.59
N ARG A 64 9.34 2.12 -11.53
CA ARG A 64 8.07 2.85 -11.47
C ARG A 64 6.86 1.91 -11.50
N THR A 65 6.94 0.83 -12.28
CA THR A 65 5.91 -0.22 -12.33
C THR A 65 5.79 -0.93 -10.99
N LEU A 66 6.91 -1.31 -10.37
CA LEU A 66 6.94 -1.90 -9.02
C LEU A 66 6.26 -0.97 -8.00
N SER A 67 6.69 0.29 -7.92
CA SER A 67 6.13 1.27 -6.97
C SER A 67 4.61 1.45 -7.16
N SER A 68 4.17 1.60 -8.41
CA SER A 68 2.74 1.76 -8.73
C SER A 68 1.95 0.49 -8.42
N GLY A 69 2.54 -0.67 -8.69
CA GLY A 69 2.03 -1.98 -8.36
C GLY A 69 1.79 -2.17 -6.87
N MET A 70 2.82 -1.92 -6.05
CA MET A 70 2.76 -1.98 -4.59
C MET A 70 1.69 -1.03 -4.03
N MET A 71 1.65 0.22 -4.53
CA MET A 71 0.62 1.18 -4.12
C MET A 71 -0.80 0.68 -4.43
N SER A 72 -1.00 0.11 -5.61
CA SER A 72 -2.32 -0.39 -6.02
C SER A 72 -2.75 -1.67 -5.30
N GLY A 73 -1.78 -2.53 -4.96
CA GLY A 73 -2.02 -3.83 -4.33
C GLY A 73 -2.14 -3.77 -2.81
N ILE A 74 -1.42 -2.85 -2.16
CA ILE A 74 -1.29 -2.83 -0.70
C ILE A 74 -2.07 -1.67 -0.07
N THR A 75 -1.87 -0.44 -0.56
CA THR A 75 -2.42 0.79 0.08
C THR A 75 -3.19 1.65 -0.90
N SER A 76 -4.11 1.04 -1.64
CA SER A 76 -4.93 1.76 -2.63
C SER A 76 -5.88 2.74 -1.95
N PRO A 77 -5.89 4.04 -2.29
CA PRO A 77 -6.83 5.00 -1.72
C PRO A 77 -8.27 4.78 -2.19
N ALA A 78 -8.46 4.06 -3.31
CA ALA A 78 -9.78 3.81 -3.88
C ALA A 78 -10.58 2.73 -3.14
N ARG A 79 -9.92 1.95 -2.27
CA ARG A 79 -10.52 0.80 -1.57
C ARG A 79 -10.07 0.78 -0.12
N LYS A 80 -10.91 0.28 0.78
CA LYS A 80 -10.49 0.02 2.17
C LYS A 80 -9.43 -1.09 2.16
N TRP A 81 -8.23 -0.80 2.67
CA TRP A 81 -7.09 -1.72 2.70
C TRP A 81 -6.75 -2.23 4.11
N PHE A 82 -7.34 -1.63 5.16
CA PHE A 82 -7.21 -2.09 6.54
C PHE A 82 -8.57 -2.13 7.24
N ARG A 83 -8.64 -2.95 8.28
CA ARG A 83 -9.74 -3.08 9.23
C ARG A 83 -9.19 -3.12 10.65
N LEU A 84 -9.94 -2.61 11.62
CA LEU A 84 -9.65 -2.76 13.03
C LEU A 84 -10.49 -3.90 13.59
N ALA A 85 -9.85 -4.78 14.35
CA ALA A 85 -10.49 -5.92 15.00
C ALA A 85 -10.08 -5.98 16.48
N THR A 86 -10.91 -6.62 17.30
CA THR A 86 -10.52 -7.01 18.65
C THR A 86 -9.75 -8.33 18.61
N PRO A 87 -8.79 -8.55 19.53
CA PRO A 87 -8.14 -9.85 19.67
C PRO A 87 -9.12 -10.99 20.01
N ASP A 88 -10.18 -10.66 20.74
CA ASP A 88 -11.26 -11.57 21.09
C ASP A 88 -12.35 -11.57 19.99
N PRO A 89 -12.59 -12.71 19.30
CA PRO A 89 -13.64 -12.83 18.29
C PRO A 89 -15.07 -12.62 18.82
N ASP A 90 -15.35 -12.96 20.08
CA ASP A 90 -16.71 -12.87 20.63
C ASP A 90 -17.12 -11.41 20.84
N MET A 91 -16.14 -10.55 21.16
CA MET A 91 -16.31 -9.11 21.25
C MET A 91 -16.67 -8.47 19.90
N MET A 92 -16.21 -9.04 18.78
CA MET A 92 -16.60 -8.57 17.44
C MET A 92 -18.07 -8.83 17.13
N ASN A 93 -18.72 -9.78 17.84
CA ASN A 93 -20.14 -10.05 17.70
C ASN A 93 -21.00 -9.04 18.49
N TYR A 94 -20.40 -8.30 19.42
CA TYR A 94 -21.10 -7.27 20.16
C TYR A 94 -21.34 -6.02 19.30
N SER A 95 -22.61 -5.70 19.07
CA SER A 95 -23.02 -4.64 18.13
C SER A 95 -22.41 -3.26 18.44
N PRO A 96 -22.37 -2.78 19.70
CA PRO A 96 -21.71 -1.51 20.04
C PRO A 96 -20.23 -1.44 19.67
N VAL A 97 -19.48 -2.53 19.88
CA VAL A 97 -18.06 -2.63 19.55
C VAL A 97 -17.86 -2.55 18.04
N LYS A 98 -18.67 -3.29 17.28
CA LYS A 98 -18.63 -3.28 15.81
C LYS A 98 -18.93 -1.91 15.22
N MET A 99 -19.98 -1.24 15.71
CA MET A 99 -20.33 0.12 15.28
C MET A 99 -19.23 1.12 15.61
N TRP A 100 -18.64 1.03 16.79
CA TRP A 100 -17.54 1.91 17.18
C TRP A 100 -16.31 1.73 16.29
N LEU A 101 -15.90 0.48 16.06
CA LEU A 101 -14.78 0.16 15.16
C LEU A 101 -15.01 0.69 13.75
N GLU A 102 -16.22 0.52 13.20
CA GLU A 102 -16.56 1.02 11.87
C GLU A 102 -16.46 2.56 11.78
N VAL A 103 -16.93 3.28 12.80
CA VAL A 103 -16.81 4.75 12.85
C VAL A 103 -15.34 5.18 12.96
N VAL A 104 -14.55 4.52 13.80
CA VAL A 104 -13.11 4.79 13.95
C VAL A 104 -12.39 4.55 12.62
N GLU A 105 -12.63 3.41 11.97
CA GLU A 105 -12.07 3.08 10.66
C GLU A 105 -12.42 4.13 9.60
N GLN A 106 -13.67 4.58 9.56
CA GLN A 106 -14.11 5.60 8.61
C GLN A 106 -13.36 6.92 8.83
N ARG A 107 -13.26 7.38 10.09
CA ARG A 107 -12.52 8.61 10.45
C ARG A 107 -11.04 8.50 10.14
N MET A 108 -10.41 7.34 10.38
CA MET A 108 -9.01 7.11 10.04
C MET A 108 -8.78 7.14 8.52
N ASN A 109 -9.65 6.49 7.74
CA ASN A 109 -9.60 6.56 6.28
C ASN A 109 -9.76 7.99 5.76
N GLU A 110 -10.63 8.80 6.37
CA GLU A 110 -10.80 10.21 6.03
C GLU A 110 -9.52 11.02 6.32
N VAL A 111 -8.88 10.79 7.48
CA VAL A 111 -7.59 11.41 7.81
C VAL A 111 -6.51 11.03 6.81
N PHE A 112 -6.43 9.75 6.42
CA PHE A 112 -5.48 9.32 5.39
C PHE A 112 -5.73 10.03 4.05
N ASN A 113 -6.99 10.09 3.59
CA ASN A 113 -7.36 10.76 2.34
C ASN A 113 -7.10 12.27 2.36
N ARG A 114 -7.28 12.94 3.52
CA ARG A 114 -7.02 14.38 3.69
C ARG A 114 -5.53 14.71 3.80
N SER A 115 -4.74 13.77 4.33
CA SER A 115 -3.30 13.92 4.49
C SER A 115 -2.53 13.72 3.18
N ASN A 116 -1.22 13.93 3.21
CA ASN A 116 -0.33 13.66 2.07
C ASN A 116 0.22 12.21 2.04
N ILE A 117 -0.32 11.28 2.85
CA ILE A 117 0.21 9.91 2.95
C ILE A 117 0.27 9.19 1.60
N TYR A 118 -0.79 9.29 0.79
CA TYR A 118 -0.87 8.63 -0.51
C TYR A 118 0.06 9.25 -1.58
N GLN A 119 0.65 10.41 -1.29
CA GLN A 119 1.72 11.00 -2.12
C GLN A 119 3.10 10.52 -1.66
N SER A 120 3.26 10.28 -0.36
CA SER A 120 4.52 9.85 0.24
C SER A 120 4.77 8.34 0.09
N LEU A 121 3.73 7.49 0.22
CA LEU A 121 3.87 6.03 0.15
C LEU A 121 4.47 5.53 -1.16
N PRO A 122 4.09 6.02 -2.36
CA PRO A 122 4.74 5.61 -3.61
C PRO A 122 6.25 5.90 -3.60
N GLN A 123 6.68 7.00 -3.00
CA GLN A 123 8.11 7.31 -2.85
C GLN A 123 8.80 6.32 -1.91
N THR A 124 8.16 5.97 -0.78
CA THR A 124 8.64 4.93 0.13
C THR A 124 8.78 3.58 -0.58
N TYR A 125 7.77 3.14 -1.35
CA TYR A 125 7.82 1.89 -2.13
C TYR A 125 8.92 1.90 -3.19
N SER A 126 9.15 3.05 -3.80
CA SER A 126 10.22 3.26 -4.77
C SER A 126 11.60 3.11 -4.11
N ASP A 127 11.76 3.68 -2.91
CA ASP A 127 13.03 3.66 -2.16
C ASP A 127 13.34 2.26 -1.62
N ILE A 128 12.36 1.53 -1.06
CA ILE A 128 12.58 0.13 -0.62
C ILE A 128 12.90 -0.78 -1.81
N GLY A 129 12.26 -0.59 -2.97
CA GLY A 129 12.49 -1.43 -4.15
C GLY A 129 13.85 -1.19 -4.80
N THR A 130 14.44 -0.01 -4.57
CA THR A 130 15.73 0.38 -5.16
C THR A 130 16.90 0.21 -4.20
N PHE A 131 16.73 0.56 -2.92
CA PHE A 131 17.81 0.67 -1.92
C PHE A 131 17.65 -0.29 -0.73
N ALA A 132 16.64 -1.17 -0.76
CA ALA A 132 16.26 -2.08 0.32
C ALA A 132 15.80 -1.42 1.63
N THR A 133 15.89 -0.10 1.76
CA THR A 133 15.49 0.65 2.96
C THR A 133 14.90 1.99 2.56
N SER A 134 13.84 2.38 3.27
CA SER A 134 13.26 3.72 3.19
C SER A 134 13.01 4.26 4.59
N ALA A 135 12.82 5.57 4.71
CA ALA A 135 12.39 6.20 5.95
C ALA A 135 11.35 7.29 5.67
N LEU A 136 10.29 7.31 6.48
CA LEU A 136 9.15 8.21 6.38
C LEU A 136 8.77 8.68 7.78
N ALA A 137 8.80 9.98 8.05
CA ALA A 137 8.27 10.49 9.31
C ALA A 137 6.76 10.76 9.20
N VAL A 138 6.01 10.37 10.24
CA VAL A 138 4.60 10.70 10.44
C VAL A 138 4.52 11.71 11.58
N LEU A 139 4.32 12.97 11.24
CA LEU A 139 4.29 14.08 12.20
C LEU A 139 2.85 14.53 12.45
N GLU A 140 2.61 15.07 13.64
CA GLU A 140 1.33 15.69 13.98
C GLU A 140 1.18 17.02 13.26
N ASP A 141 0.00 17.26 12.67
CA ASP A 141 -0.31 18.49 11.94
C ASP A 141 -1.66 19.06 12.42
N ASN A 142 -1.74 20.36 12.65
CA ASN A 142 -2.96 20.98 13.19
C ASN A 142 -4.10 21.05 12.17
N GLU A 143 -3.80 21.07 10.87
CA GLU A 143 -4.79 21.20 9.81
C GLU A 143 -5.20 19.83 9.26
N ARG A 144 -4.22 18.96 8.96
CA ARG A 144 -4.45 17.66 8.33
C ARG A 144 -4.45 16.48 9.30
N VAL A 145 -4.37 16.74 10.60
CA VAL A 145 -4.17 15.76 11.70
C VAL A 145 -2.79 15.11 11.67
N ILE A 146 -2.41 14.54 10.53
CA ILE A 146 -1.09 13.97 10.26
C ILE A 146 -0.47 14.59 9.00
N ARG A 147 0.85 14.70 9.01
CA ARG A 147 1.67 15.07 7.85
C ARG A 147 2.84 14.12 7.73
N THR A 148 3.02 13.58 6.54
CA THR A 148 4.10 12.64 6.25
C THR A 148 5.26 13.33 5.53
N VAL A 149 6.48 12.96 5.87
CA VAL A 149 7.70 13.55 5.30
C VAL A 149 8.65 12.41 4.90
N PRO A 150 8.72 12.03 3.61
CA PRO A 150 9.65 11.00 3.16
C PRO A 150 11.08 11.53 3.21
N PHE A 151 12.01 10.68 3.65
CA PHE A 151 13.42 11.03 3.76
C PHE A 151 14.18 10.45 2.57
N PRO A 152 14.83 11.29 1.75
CA PRO A 152 15.74 10.81 0.71
C PRO A 152 16.83 9.92 1.29
N ILE A 153 17.11 8.80 0.64
CA ILE A 153 18.23 7.92 1.04
C ILE A 153 19.55 8.73 1.05
N GLY A 154 20.39 8.48 2.06
CA GLY A 154 21.60 9.25 2.32
C GLY A 154 21.40 10.45 3.27
N SER A 155 20.17 10.94 3.45
CA SER A 155 19.91 12.08 4.36
C SER A 155 19.65 11.66 5.81
N TYR A 156 19.51 10.37 6.06
CA TYR A 156 19.20 9.82 7.38
C TYR A 156 20.07 8.62 7.75
N TYR A 157 20.11 8.33 9.03
CA TYR A 157 20.83 7.25 9.68
C TYR A 157 19.87 6.58 10.66
N ILE A 158 19.86 5.26 10.73
CA ILE A 158 18.96 4.50 11.60
C ILE A 158 19.79 3.57 12.47
N ALA A 159 19.23 3.14 13.59
CA ALA A 159 19.78 2.07 14.42
C ALA A 159 18.65 1.18 14.95
N ASN A 160 18.99 -0.08 15.19
CA ASN A 160 18.08 -1.07 15.76
C ASN A 160 18.11 -1.00 17.29
N GLY A 161 16.93 -1.17 17.89
CA GLY A 161 16.78 -1.47 19.31
C GLY A 161 17.08 -2.94 19.61
N PRO A 162 16.90 -3.36 20.88
CA PRO A 162 17.18 -4.73 21.33
C PRO A 162 16.36 -5.82 20.62
N ASP A 163 15.19 -5.46 20.08
CA ASP A 163 14.27 -6.35 19.36
C ASP A 163 14.49 -6.33 17.84
N LEU A 164 15.61 -5.73 17.38
CA LEU A 164 15.94 -5.54 15.96
C LEU A 164 14.97 -4.63 15.19
N THR A 165 14.04 -3.97 15.89
CA THR A 165 13.20 -2.94 15.29
C THR A 165 13.92 -1.60 15.32
N VAL A 166 13.71 -0.77 14.30
CA VAL A 166 14.30 0.57 14.26
C VAL A 166 13.63 1.45 15.31
N ASP A 167 14.40 1.91 16.29
CA ASP A 167 13.93 2.77 17.40
C ASP A 167 14.65 4.14 17.44
N THR A 168 15.70 4.28 16.63
CA THR A 168 16.59 5.44 16.62
C THR A 168 16.81 5.90 15.18
N CYS A 169 16.67 7.20 14.95
CA CYS A 169 16.91 7.79 13.63
C CYS A 169 17.49 9.20 13.77
N PHE A 170 18.56 9.44 13.02
CA PHE A 170 19.19 10.75 12.87
C PHE A 170 19.02 11.21 11.43
N ARG A 171 18.74 12.49 11.24
CA ARG A 171 18.57 13.08 9.91
C ARG A 171 19.41 14.33 9.81
N GLU A 172 20.13 14.45 8.70
CA GLU A 172 20.92 15.62 8.35
C GLU A 172 20.30 16.28 7.11
N PHE A 173 19.85 17.53 7.26
CA PHE A 173 19.19 18.25 6.18
C PHE A 173 19.42 19.76 6.30
N SER A 174 19.19 20.48 5.20
CA SER A 174 19.35 21.92 5.15
C SER A 174 18.01 22.61 5.23
N MET A 175 17.94 23.69 6.01
CA MET A 175 16.80 24.60 6.08
C MET A 175 17.27 26.01 5.74
N THR A 176 16.40 26.84 5.16
CA THR A 176 16.73 28.25 5.00
C THR A 176 16.61 28.98 6.34
N VAL A 177 17.33 30.09 6.50
CA VAL A 177 17.22 30.99 7.68
C VAL A 177 15.75 31.35 7.95
N ARG A 178 14.96 31.62 6.90
CA ARG A 178 13.51 31.84 7.01
C ARG A 178 12.78 30.67 7.65
N GLN A 179 13.02 29.45 7.18
CA GLN A 179 12.36 28.25 7.69
C GLN A 179 12.73 27.97 9.14
N LEU A 180 14.01 28.16 9.48
CA LEU A 180 14.50 28.00 10.85
C LEU A 180 13.79 28.94 11.82
N VAL A 181 13.74 30.24 11.49
CA VAL A 181 13.09 31.23 12.35
C VAL A 181 11.58 31.01 12.44
N MET A 182 10.92 30.59 11.35
CA MET A 182 9.49 30.26 11.36
C MET A 182 9.16 29.02 12.19
N GLU A 183 10.02 28.00 12.19
CA GLU A 183 9.75 26.74 12.91
C GLU A 183 10.19 26.79 14.38
N PHE A 184 11.32 27.44 14.68
CA PHE A 184 11.95 27.40 16.01
C PHE A 184 11.89 28.74 16.76
N GLY A 185 11.54 29.83 16.08
CA GLY A 185 11.58 31.19 16.62
C GLY A 185 12.98 31.79 16.61
N LEU A 186 13.06 33.13 16.63
CA LEU A 186 14.33 33.86 16.62
C LEU A 186 15.14 33.61 17.90
N ASP A 187 14.48 33.38 19.03
CA ASP A 187 15.15 33.21 20.32
C ASP A 187 15.95 31.92 20.42
N ASN A 188 15.54 30.85 19.74
CA ASN A 188 16.16 29.53 19.88
C ASN A 188 17.30 29.27 18.90
N VAL A 189 17.41 30.05 17.83
CA VAL A 189 18.46 29.90 16.81
C VAL A 189 19.82 30.47 17.28
N SER A 190 20.89 30.01 16.64
CA SER A 190 22.27 30.46 16.89
C SER A 190 22.48 31.94 16.58
N GLU A 191 23.55 32.53 17.15
CA GLU A 191 23.94 33.92 16.85
C GLU A 191 24.23 34.14 15.35
N GLN A 192 24.76 33.11 14.68
CA GLN A 192 24.97 33.14 13.23
C GLN A 192 23.65 33.33 12.47
N VAL A 193 22.62 32.54 12.81
CA VAL A 193 21.30 32.64 12.16
C VAL A 193 20.62 33.96 12.48
N LYS A 194 20.76 34.47 13.72
CA LYS A 194 20.27 35.80 14.11
C LYS A 194 20.92 36.90 13.28
N SER A 195 22.24 36.90 13.16
CA SER A 195 22.97 37.87 12.34
C SER A 195 22.54 37.83 10.87
N LEU A 196 22.31 36.64 10.32
CA LEU A 196 21.79 36.47 8.96
C LEU A 196 20.35 36.97 8.79
N TRP A 197 19.51 36.77 9.81
CA TRP A 197 18.15 37.30 9.85
C TRP A 197 18.15 38.84 9.88
N ASP A 198 18.94 39.44 10.76
CA ASP A 198 19.05 40.90 10.90
C ASP A 198 19.64 41.56 9.64
N SER A 199 20.55 40.85 8.97
CA SER A 199 21.12 41.25 7.68
C SER A 199 20.20 40.99 6.48
N SER A 200 18.95 40.57 6.71
CA SER A 200 17.94 40.25 5.67
C SER A 200 18.35 39.14 4.70
N ASN A 201 19.28 38.26 5.07
CA ASN A 201 19.70 37.12 4.26
C ASN A 201 18.88 35.86 4.59
N TYR A 202 17.59 35.91 4.27
CA TYR A 202 16.63 34.87 4.65
C TYR A 202 16.76 33.55 3.90
N SER A 203 17.45 33.57 2.74
CA SER A 203 17.51 32.46 1.79
C SER A 203 18.74 31.57 1.97
N GLN A 204 19.65 31.93 2.89
CA GLN A 204 20.83 31.14 3.16
C GLN A 204 20.47 29.80 3.80
N TRP A 205 21.13 28.73 3.33
CA TRP A 205 20.94 27.37 3.83
C TRP A 205 21.84 27.10 5.03
N ILE A 206 21.25 26.51 6.07
CA ILE A 206 21.93 26.10 7.30
C ILE A 206 21.65 24.61 7.51
N THR A 207 22.69 23.86 7.88
CA THR A 207 22.57 22.42 8.17
C THR A 207 22.03 22.19 9.58
N VAL A 208 20.94 21.44 9.64
CA VAL A 208 20.23 21.05 10.85
C VAL A 208 20.28 19.53 10.98
N ILE A 209 20.47 19.08 12.21
CA ILE A 209 20.35 17.68 12.57
C ILE A 209 19.08 17.51 13.38
N HIS A 210 18.29 16.49 13.02
CA HIS A 210 17.16 16.02 13.80
C HIS A 210 17.44 14.60 14.27
N SER A 211 17.50 14.40 15.59
CA SER A 211 17.69 13.10 16.21
C SER A 211 16.44 12.67 16.96
N VAL A 212 16.01 11.43 16.72
CA VAL A 212 14.95 10.76 17.47
C VAL A 212 15.49 9.46 18.02
N TYR A 213 15.36 9.25 19.34
CA TYR A 213 15.92 8.08 20.03
C TYR A 213 15.14 7.77 21.32
N PRO A 214 15.17 6.53 21.83
CA PRO A 214 14.46 6.15 23.05
C PRO A 214 15.00 6.87 24.29
N ASN A 215 14.10 7.23 25.20
CA ASN A 215 14.45 7.94 26.44
C ASN A 215 14.70 6.95 27.59
N LEU A 216 15.97 6.62 27.85
CA LEU A 216 16.35 5.71 28.94
C LEU A 216 16.22 6.32 30.34
N ASN A 217 16.27 7.64 30.46
CA ASN A 217 16.25 8.37 31.75
C ASN A 217 14.85 8.91 32.09
N ARG A 218 13.80 8.13 31.82
CA ARG A 218 12.42 8.55 32.07
C ARG A 218 12.16 8.67 33.58
N ILE A 219 11.73 9.85 34.02
CA ILE A 219 11.21 10.04 35.37
C ILE A 219 9.70 9.79 35.33
N SER A 220 9.27 8.70 35.97
CA SER A 220 7.85 8.36 36.08
C SER A 220 7.09 9.48 36.81
N GLY A 221 5.96 9.94 36.24
CA GLY A 221 5.09 10.96 36.84
C GLY A 221 5.22 12.39 36.31
N LYS A 222 6.16 12.71 35.42
CA LYS A 222 6.23 14.03 34.75
C LYS A 222 5.68 13.96 33.32
N LEU A 223 4.66 14.78 33.03
CA LEU A 223 4.01 14.93 31.72
C LEU A 223 4.74 15.90 30.76
N ASP A 224 5.90 16.42 31.16
CA ASP A 224 6.67 17.36 30.34
C ASP A 224 7.08 16.75 28.99
N ALA A 225 7.12 17.58 27.93
CA ALA A 225 7.53 17.18 26.58
C ALA A 225 8.90 16.47 26.51
N LYS A 226 9.78 16.72 27.49
CA LYS A 226 11.12 16.13 27.61
C LYS A 226 11.14 14.72 28.21
N ASN A 227 10.06 14.29 28.87
CA ASN A 227 9.95 12.99 29.56
C ASN A 227 9.10 11.96 28.80
N LYS A 228 8.78 12.24 27.53
CA LYS A 228 8.12 11.28 26.65
C LYS A 228 9.04 10.09 26.31
N LEU A 229 8.43 9.02 25.78
CA LEU A 229 9.08 7.74 25.47
C LEU A 229 10.24 7.89 24.49
N PHE A 230 10.08 8.74 23.47
CA PHE A 230 11.12 9.07 22.52
C PHE A 230 11.49 10.53 22.62
N LYS A 231 12.78 10.85 22.65
CA LYS A 231 13.27 12.24 22.57
C LYS A 231 13.40 12.65 21.12
N SER A 232 13.12 13.92 20.84
CA SER A 232 13.23 14.55 19.53
C SER A 232 14.00 15.85 19.69
N VAL A 233 15.24 15.87 19.21
CA VAL A 233 16.16 17.00 19.39
C VAL A 233 16.55 17.55 18.03
N TYR A 234 16.39 18.87 17.87
CA TYR A 234 16.87 19.62 16.72
C TYR A 234 18.04 20.47 17.14
N PHE A 235 19.12 20.47 16.37
CA PHE A 235 20.27 21.34 16.61
C PHE A 235 21.00 21.69 15.31
N GLU A 236 21.66 22.85 15.32
CA GLU A 236 22.47 23.32 14.19
C GLU A 236 23.86 22.69 14.24
N MET A 237 24.34 22.20 13.09
CA MET A 237 25.68 21.58 13.00
C MET A 237 26.80 22.61 13.26
N GLY A 238 26.65 23.83 12.73
CA GLY A 238 27.61 24.93 12.88
C GLY A 238 27.35 25.90 14.04
N GLY A 239 26.26 25.72 14.78
CA GLY A 239 25.91 26.61 15.90
C GLY A 239 26.67 26.30 17.20
N ASP A 240 26.40 27.08 18.25
CA ASP A 240 27.02 26.93 19.57
C ASP A 240 26.90 25.50 20.13
N SER A 241 27.94 25.03 20.81
CA SER A 241 28.07 23.65 21.29
C SER A 241 27.06 23.25 22.38
N GLU A 242 26.45 24.23 23.05
CA GLU A 242 25.49 24.01 24.14
C GLU A 242 24.03 24.22 23.71
N ARG A 243 23.78 24.92 22.61
CA ARG A 243 22.43 25.35 22.23
C ARG A 243 21.75 24.33 21.31
N VAL A 244 20.54 23.93 21.68
CA VAL A 244 19.63 23.14 20.86
C VAL A 244 18.47 24.01 20.38
N LEU A 245 17.99 23.78 19.15
CA LEU A 245 16.87 24.52 18.56
C LEU A 245 15.55 24.15 19.22
N ARG A 246 15.33 22.86 19.45
CA ARG A 246 14.12 22.32 20.07
C ARG A 246 14.42 20.98 20.70
N GLU A 247 14.09 20.85 21.98
CA GLU A 247 14.02 19.57 22.68
C GLU A 247 12.54 19.27 22.94
N SER A 248 12.03 18.24 22.27
CA SER A 248 10.67 17.74 22.41
C SER A 248 10.70 16.22 22.55
N GLY A 249 9.54 15.60 22.59
CA GLY A 249 9.44 14.16 22.64
C GLY A 249 8.16 13.65 21.97
N PHE A 250 8.15 12.36 21.69
CA PHE A 250 7.02 11.65 21.15
C PHE A 250 6.62 10.49 22.06
N ASP A 251 5.32 10.26 22.16
CA ASP A 251 4.78 9.13 22.92
C ASP A 251 5.03 7.80 22.17
N GLU A 252 5.16 7.86 20.85
CA GLU A 252 5.46 6.71 19.97
C GLU A 252 6.52 7.12 18.95
N PHE A 253 7.29 6.14 18.47
CA PHE A 253 8.33 6.41 17.47
C PHE A 253 7.72 6.98 16.18
N PRO A 254 8.14 8.19 15.74
CA PRO A 254 7.51 8.90 14.62
C PRO A 254 7.98 8.46 13.23
N ILE A 255 9.02 7.64 13.13
CA ILE A 255 9.71 7.36 11.87
C ILE A 255 9.43 5.91 11.49
N MET A 256 8.82 5.73 10.33
CA MET A 256 8.59 4.42 9.71
C MET A 256 9.77 4.14 8.81
N ALA A 257 10.52 3.08 9.10
CA ALA A 257 11.72 2.73 8.36
C ALA A 257 11.62 1.30 7.79
N PRO A 258 10.76 1.06 6.79
CA PRO A 258 10.59 -0.27 6.22
C PRO A 258 11.84 -0.71 5.47
N ARG A 259 12.14 -2.00 5.62
CA ARG A 259 13.21 -2.71 4.92
C ARG A 259 12.61 -3.78 4.01
N TRP A 260 13.21 -4.00 2.84
CA TRP A 260 12.75 -5.03 1.90
C TRP A 260 13.09 -6.43 2.42
N GLU A 261 14.36 -6.64 2.74
CA GLU A 261 14.91 -7.86 3.32
C GLU A 261 16.03 -7.45 4.28
N VAL A 262 16.20 -8.19 5.38
CA VAL A 262 17.22 -7.93 6.40
C VAL A 262 17.97 -9.21 6.70
N ASN A 263 19.29 -9.12 6.83
CA ASN A 263 20.13 -10.24 7.19
C ASN A 263 20.52 -10.15 8.68
N GLY A 264 19.91 -10.99 9.52
CA GLY A 264 20.23 -11.05 10.95
C GLY A 264 20.10 -9.70 11.67
N GLU A 265 21.20 -9.27 12.27
CA GLU A 265 21.35 -8.04 13.04
C GLU A 265 21.56 -6.76 12.20
N ASP A 266 21.65 -6.88 10.87
CA ASP A 266 21.88 -5.74 9.99
C ASP A 266 20.79 -4.66 10.16
N VAL A 267 21.22 -3.41 10.29
CA VAL A 267 20.30 -2.28 10.46
C VAL A 267 19.61 -1.94 9.13
N TYR A 268 20.39 -1.95 8.04
CA TYR A 268 19.94 -1.63 6.70
C TYR A 268 19.53 -2.90 5.94
N GLY A 269 18.69 -2.72 4.92
CA GLY A 269 18.23 -3.82 4.10
C GLY A 269 19.37 -4.41 3.26
N SER A 270 19.41 -5.74 3.18
CA SER A 270 20.49 -6.52 2.56
C SER A 270 20.29 -6.77 1.07
N SER A 271 19.03 -6.96 0.65
CA SER A 271 18.67 -7.31 -0.73
C SER A 271 17.37 -6.64 -1.13
N CYS A 272 17.26 -6.26 -2.40
CA CYS A 272 16.03 -5.76 -3.02
C CYS A 272 16.09 -5.91 -4.54
N PRO A 273 14.95 -5.73 -5.26
CA PRO A 273 14.89 -5.80 -6.72
C PRO A 273 15.95 -4.98 -7.43
N GLY A 274 16.20 -3.75 -6.97
CA GLY A 274 17.22 -2.89 -7.55
C GLY A 274 18.65 -3.44 -7.39
N MET A 275 18.96 -4.06 -6.26
CA MET A 275 20.26 -4.68 -6.00
C MET A 275 20.47 -5.92 -6.86
N ILE A 276 19.44 -6.76 -6.98
CA ILE A 276 19.45 -7.97 -7.82
C ILE A 276 19.62 -7.61 -9.29
N ALA A 277 18.86 -6.63 -9.78
CA ALA A 277 18.87 -6.22 -11.18
C ALA A 277 20.15 -5.45 -11.59
N LEU A 278 20.94 -4.92 -10.64
CA LEU A 278 22.04 -3.98 -10.93
C LEU A 278 23.05 -4.52 -11.95
N GLY A 279 23.38 -5.81 -11.86
CA GLY A 279 24.28 -6.48 -12.82
C GLY A 279 23.74 -6.41 -14.24
N SER A 280 22.50 -6.87 -14.45
CA SER A 280 21.81 -6.85 -15.74
C SER A 280 21.59 -5.41 -16.24
N VAL A 281 21.32 -4.44 -15.36
CA VAL A 281 21.18 -3.03 -15.76
C VAL A 281 22.49 -2.49 -16.33
N LYS A 282 23.64 -2.74 -15.67
CA LYS A 282 24.95 -2.32 -16.19
C LYS A 282 25.28 -3.01 -17.51
N ALA A 283 25.00 -4.30 -17.61
CA ALA A 283 25.15 -5.06 -18.85
C ALA A 283 24.32 -4.45 -19.99
N LEU A 284 23.05 -4.12 -19.72
CA LEU A 284 22.16 -3.46 -20.68
C LEU A 284 22.73 -2.13 -21.19
N GLN A 285 23.24 -1.28 -20.29
CA GLN A 285 23.88 -0.01 -20.71
C GLN A 285 25.10 -0.26 -21.60
N LEU A 286 25.93 -1.25 -21.27
CA LEU A 286 27.10 -1.62 -22.07
C LEU A 286 26.69 -2.16 -23.44
N LEU A 287 25.72 -3.08 -23.49
CA LEU A 287 25.22 -3.67 -24.74
C LEU A 287 24.65 -2.61 -25.69
N GLN A 288 23.87 -1.66 -25.17
CA GLN A 288 23.36 -0.55 -25.98
C GLN A 288 24.49 0.31 -26.55
N ARG A 289 25.53 0.60 -25.75
CA ARG A 289 26.71 1.34 -26.21
C ARG A 289 27.48 0.56 -27.28
N ARG A 290 27.66 -0.75 -27.11
CA ARG A 290 28.34 -1.61 -28.10
C ARG A 290 27.56 -1.73 -29.39
N LYS A 291 26.23 -1.87 -29.31
CA LYS A 291 25.34 -1.84 -30.47
C LYS A 291 25.49 -0.55 -31.25
N ALA A 292 25.47 0.61 -30.58
CA ALA A 292 25.68 1.90 -31.24
C ALA A 292 27.05 1.95 -31.95
N GLN A 293 28.13 1.53 -31.28
CA GLN A 293 29.47 1.48 -31.87
C GLN A 293 29.56 0.54 -33.09
N GLN A 294 28.82 -0.57 -33.07
CA GLN A 294 28.79 -1.51 -34.19
C GLN A 294 28.01 -0.93 -35.38
N ILE A 295 26.89 -0.27 -35.13
CA ILE A 295 26.14 0.47 -36.16
C ILE A 295 27.02 1.56 -36.77
N ASP A 296 27.77 2.32 -35.94
CA ASP A 296 28.70 3.34 -36.42
C ASP A 296 29.79 2.75 -37.30
N LYS A 297 30.33 1.57 -36.96
CA LYS A 297 31.33 0.88 -37.78
C LYS A 297 30.78 0.33 -39.10
N VAL A 298 29.49 -0.02 -39.16
CA VAL A 298 28.84 -0.48 -40.40
C VAL A 298 28.49 0.71 -41.29
N THR A 299 27.99 1.80 -40.72
CA THR A 299 27.58 3.01 -41.45
C THR A 299 28.77 3.88 -41.86
N ASN A 300 29.82 3.92 -41.03
CA ASN A 300 31.05 4.68 -41.26
C ASN A 300 32.29 3.87 -40.83
N PRO A 301 32.67 2.84 -41.62
CA PRO A 301 33.83 2.02 -41.29
C PRO A 301 35.13 2.82 -41.37
N PRO A 302 36.13 2.52 -40.50
CA PRO A 302 37.44 3.12 -40.63
C PRO A 302 38.09 2.67 -41.95
N MET A 303 38.56 3.64 -42.72
CA MET A 303 39.11 3.43 -44.06
C MET A 303 40.64 3.33 -44.01
N GLN A 304 41.20 2.42 -44.80
CA GLN A 304 42.63 2.40 -45.11
C GLN A 304 42.87 3.19 -46.39
N ALA A 305 43.82 4.13 -46.36
CA ALA A 305 44.23 4.87 -47.55
C ALA A 305 45.77 4.86 -47.69
N PRO A 306 46.30 4.63 -48.91
CA PRO A 306 47.72 4.81 -49.22
C PRO A 306 48.24 6.22 -48.86
N ALA A 307 49.52 6.30 -48.46
CA ALA A 307 50.16 7.57 -48.08
C ALA A 307 50.19 8.61 -49.22
N SER A 308 50.11 8.17 -50.49
CA SER A 308 50.05 9.04 -51.68
C SER A 308 48.78 9.91 -51.74
N ILE A 309 47.71 9.52 -51.06
CA ILE A 309 46.39 10.19 -51.10
C ILE A 309 46.20 11.14 -49.89
N LYS A 310 47.19 11.20 -48.97
CA LYS A 310 47.12 12.01 -47.73
C LYS A 310 46.81 13.51 -47.96
N ASN A 311 47.21 14.06 -49.10
CA ASN A 311 47.00 15.47 -49.45
C ASN A 311 45.84 15.70 -50.45
N GLN A 312 45.10 14.66 -50.83
CA GLN A 312 43.97 14.76 -51.76
C GLN A 312 42.64 14.74 -50.98
N ARG A 313 41.69 15.58 -51.40
CA ARG A 313 40.35 15.61 -50.79
C ARG A 313 39.53 14.42 -51.30
N ILE A 314 39.32 13.44 -50.43
CA ILE A 314 38.43 12.30 -50.70
C ILE A 314 37.00 12.73 -50.31
N SER A 315 36.04 12.57 -51.22
CA SER A 315 34.62 12.80 -50.91
C SER A 315 33.97 11.47 -50.51
N LEU A 316 33.41 11.43 -49.30
CA LEU A 316 32.61 10.30 -48.77
C LEU A 316 31.09 10.54 -48.94
N VAL A 317 30.70 11.60 -49.66
CA VAL A 317 29.30 11.96 -49.91
C VAL A 317 28.70 11.04 -50.97
N PRO A 318 27.45 10.56 -50.82
CA PRO A 318 26.75 9.80 -51.86
C PRO A 318 26.77 10.54 -53.21
N GLY A 319 27.31 9.90 -54.24
CA GLY A 319 27.43 10.49 -55.59
C GLY A 319 28.68 11.35 -55.83
N GLY A 320 29.59 11.48 -54.85
CA GLY A 320 30.88 12.15 -55.03
C GLY A 320 31.86 11.32 -55.86
N ILE A 321 32.36 11.86 -56.96
CA ILE A 321 33.39 11.20 -57.78
C ILE A 321 34.77 11.56 -57.23
N THR A 322 35.51 10.56 -56.74
CA THR A 322 36.92 10.71 -56.34
C THR A 322 37.80 10.03 -57.38
N TYR A 323 38.62 10.80 -58.09
CA TYR A 323 39.51 10.30 -59.13
C TYR A 323 40.82 9.81 -58.50
N LEU A 324 41.07 8.51 -58.56
CA LEU A 324 42.34 7.90 -58.15
C LEU A 324 43.25 7.74 -59.38
N PRO A 325 44.53 8.17 -59.32
CA PRO A 325 45.47 7.88 -60.39
C PRO A 325 45.65 6.36 -60.51
N MET A 326 45.30 5.80 -61.67
CA MET A 326 45.40 4.36 -61.92
C MET A 326 46.86 3.89 -61.86
N ALA A 327 47.24 3.25 -60.76
CA ALA A 327 48.44 2.41 -60.68
C ALA A 327 48.29 1.33 -59.60
N GLY A 328 48.04 0.09 -60.04
CA GLY A 328 48.11 -1.13 -59.21
C GLY A 328 46.88 -1.42 -58.33
N ALA A 329 46.55 -2.70 -58.20
CA ALA A 329 45.43 -3.21 -57.38
C ALA A 329 45.52 -2.88 -55.86
N ASP A 330 46.62 -2.27 -55.44
CA ASP A 330 46.98 -1.94 -54.05
C ASP A 330 46.69 -0.47 -53.66
N GLN A 331 46.18 0.35 -54.59
CA GLN A 331 45.81 1.75 -54.32
C GLN A 331 44.32 1.98 -54.08
N MET A 332 43.58 0.94 -53.67
CA MET A 332 42.16 1.03 -53.38
C MET A 332 41.91 1.38 -51.90
N ILE A 333 41.08 2.39 -51.64
CA ILE A 333 40.55 2.64 -50.29
C ILE A 333 39.58 1.52 -49.95
N LYS A 334 39.91 0.73 -48.92
CA LYS A 334 39.07 -0.35 -48.42
C LYS A 334 38.87 -0.19 -46.91
N PRO A 335 37.73 -0.62 -46.36
CA PRO A 335 37.57 -0.75 -44.92
C PRO A 335 38.72 -1.60 -44.34
N ILE A 336 39.32 -1.14 -43.23
CA ILE A 336 40.43 -1.85 -42.57
C ILE A 336 40.02 -3.27 -42.16
N PHE A 337 38.74 -3.45 -41.83
CA PHE A 337 38.13 -4.74 -41.54
C PHE A 337 36.67 -4.73 -42.01
N GLN A 338 36.19 -5.82 -42.62
CA GLN A 338 34.76 -6.05 -42.82
C GLN A 338 34.19 -6.63 -41.53
N VAL A 339 33.45 -5.82 -40.76
CA VAL A 339 32.70 -6.36 -39.62
C VAL A 339 31.50 -7.11 -40.18
N GLN A 340 31.50 -8.44 -40.13
CA GLN A 340 30.24 -9.20 -40.19
C GLN A 340 29.48 -8.89 -38.89
N ALA A 341 28.63 -7.87 -38.93
CA ALA A 341 27.91 -7.41 -37.77
C ALA A 341 26.67 -8.29 -37.55
N ASP A 342 26.73 -9.25 -36.61
CA ASP A 342 25.52 -9.92 -36.13
C ASP A 342 24.76 -8.99 -35.17
N ILE A 343 24.03 -8.04 -35.77
CA ILE A 343 23.18 -7.10 -35.03
C ILE A 343 21.98 -7.83 -34.42
N ASN A 344 21.52 -8.92 -35.05
CA ASN A 344 20.34 -9.66 -34.59
C ASN A 344 20.62 -10.40 -33.28
N GLY A 345 21.79 -11.03 -33.15
CA GLY A 345 22.22 -11.65 -31.89
C GLY A 345 22.28 -10.64 -30.73
N LEU A 346 22.81 -9.43 -30.97
CA LEU A 346 22.83 -8.36 -29.96
C LEU A 346 21.43 -7.84 -29.60
N ILE A 347 20.51 -7.75 -30.56
CA ILE A 347 19.13 -7.35 -30.27
C ILE A 347 18.44 -8.39 -29.40
N ALA A 348 18.66 -9.68 -29.67
CA ALA A 348 18.13 -10.77 -28.86
C ALA A 348 18.65 -10.71 -27.41
N ASP A 349 19.96 -10.53 -27.22
CA ASP A 349 20.60 -10.41 -25.91
C ASP A 349 20.13 -9.17 -25.12
N ILE A 350 19.95 -8.04 -25.80
CA ILE A 350 19.33 -6.84 -25.21
C ILE A 350 17.88 -7.12 -24.79
N GLY A 351 17.14 -7.90 -25.59
CA GLY A 351 15.78 -8.33 -25.27
C GLY A 351 15.73 -9.18 -24.01
N ASP A 352 16.60 -10.20 -23.93
CA ASP A 352 16.71 -11.09 -22.77
C ASP A 352 17.09 -10.32 -21.49
N THR A 353 18.12 -9.47 -21.59
CA THR A 353 18.56 -8.64 -20.45
C THR A 353 17.45 -7.72 -19.94
N ARG A 354 16.63 -7.14 -20.84
CA ARG A 354 15.46 -6.34 -20.44
C ARG A 354 14.41 -7.19 -19.73
N ASN A 355 14.17 -8.42 -20.18
CA ASN A 355 13.23 -9.33 -19.52
C ASN A 355 13.72 -9.72 -18.12
N GLN A 356 15.01 -10.03 -17.94
CA GLN A 356 15.59 -10.28 -16.61
C GLN A 356 15.38 -9.09 -15.66
N ILE A 357 15.53 -7.86 -16.15
CA ILE A 357 15.26 -6.65 -15.35
C ILE A 357 13.78 -6.56 -14.97
N LYS A 358 12.86 -6.81 -15.91
CA LYS A 358 11.43 -6.81 -15.63
C LYS A 358 11.04 -7.86 -14.60
N GLU A 359 11.57 -9.08 -14.72
CA GLU A 359 11.34 -10.18 -13.79
C GLU A 359 11.86 -9.82 -12.39
N ALA A 360 13.07 -9.28 -12.28
CA ALA A 360 13.65 -8.87 -11.00
C ALA A 360 12.81 -7.81 -10.28
N TYR A 361 12.20 -6.87 -11.02
CA TYR A 361 11.29 -5.85 -10.48
C TYR A 361 9.82 -6.30 -10.39
N PHE A 362 9.52 -7.56 -10.70
CA PHE A 362 8.14 -8.06 -10.78
C PHE A 362 7.26 -7.22 -11.72
N SER A 363 7.84 -6.57 -12.73
CA SER A 363 7.12 -5.65 -13.61
C SER A 363 6.01 -6.37 -14.39
N ASP A 364 6.31 -7.57 -14.88
CA ASP A 364 5.34 -8.37 -15.63
C ASP A 364 4.17 -8.80 -14.73
N LEU A 365 4.43 -9.06 -13.45
CA LEU A 365 3.42 -9.32 -12.43
C LEU A 365 2.40 -8.19 -12.35
N PHE A 366 2.90 -6.97 -12.14
CA PHE A 366 2.06 -5.79 -11.95
C PHE A 366 1.38 -5.32 -13.23
N MET A 367 2.08 -5.40 -14.38
CA MET A 367 1.50 -5.07 -15.69
C MET A 367 0.37 -6.03 -16.05
N MET A 368 0.55 -7.33 -15.80
CA MET A 368 -0.50 -8.33 -16.00
C MET A 368 -1.72 -7.98 -15.14
N MET A 369 -1.53 -7.64 -13.86
CA MET A 369 -2.64 -7.23 -12.98
C MET A 369 -3.41 -6.00 -13.52
N GLN A 370 -2.73 -5.06 -14.18
CA GLN A 370 -3.34 -3.87 -14.76
C GLN A 370 -4.03 -4.12 -16.10
N SER A 371 -3.48 -5.00 -16.94
CA SER A 371 -4.00 -5.30 -18.28
C SER A 371 -5.11 -6.34 -18.31
N VAL A 372 -5.36 -7.04 -17.19
CA VAL A 372 -6.44 -8.03 -17.12
C VAL A 372 -7.79 -7.34 -17.31
N ASN A 373 -8.34 -7.56 -18.50
CA ASN A 373 -9.60 -7.00 -18.94
C ASN A 373 -10.73 -7.82 -18.32
N THR A 374 -11.49 -7.23 -17.39
CA THR A 374 -12.63 -7.87 -16.70
C THR A 374 -13.79 -8.22 -17.65
N ARG A 375 -13.69 -7.84 -18.94
CA ARG A 375 -14.64 -8.22 -19.99
C ARG A 375 -14.48 -9.64 -20.52
N SER A 376 -13.29 -10.22 -20.42
CA SER A 376 -12.96 -11.49 -21.10
C SER A 376 -12.58 -12.63 -20.13
N MET A 377 -12.46 -12.34 -18.84
CA MET A 377 -12.24 -13.37 -17.80
C MET A 377 -13.21 -13.17 -16.63
N PRO A 378 -13.68 -14.27 -15.99
CA PRO A 378 -14.44 -14.20 -14.75
C PRO A 378 -13.69 -13.39 -13.69
N VAL A 379 -14.40 -12.53 -12.97
CA VAL A 379 -13.81 -11.61 -11.98
C VAL A 379 -13.04 -12.38 -10.89
N GLU A 380 -13.47 -13.60 -10.60
CA GLU A 380 -12.90 -14.53 -9.63
C GLU A 380 -11.50 -14.98 -10.06
N ALA A 381 -11.33 -15.41 -11.32
CA ALA A 381 -10.04 -15.81 -11.86
C ALA A 381 -9.07 -14.62 -11.89
N VAL A 382 -9.57 -13.40 -12.15
CA VAL A 382 -8.76 -12.18 -12.08
C VAL A 382 -8.26 -11.91 -10.66
N ILE A 383 -9.12 -12.12 -9.65
CA ILE A 383 -8.78 -11.88 -8.25
C ILE A 383 -7.83 -12.96 -7.72
N GLU A 384 -8.09 -14.23 -8.01
CA GLU A 384 -7.25 -15.36 -7.62
C GLU A 384 -5.84 -15.21 -8.22
N MET A 385 -5.75 -14.87 -9.51
CA MET A 385 -4.47 -14.66 -10.16
C MET A 385 -3.75 -13.41 -9.59
N ARG A 386 -4.47 -12.35 -9.20
CA ARG A 386 -3.86 -11.20 -8.52
C ARG A 386 -3.27 -11.58 -7.16
N GLU A 387 -3.94 -12.45 -6.41
CA GLU A 387 -3.47 -12.89 -5.10
C GLU A 387 -2.33 -13.90 -5.15
N GLU A 388 -2.41 -14.93 -6.01
CA GLU A 388 -1.31 -15.90 -6.19
C GLU A 388 -0.01 -15.19 -6.57
N LYS A 389 -0.14 -14.11 -7.35
CA LYS A 389 0.97 -13.25 -7.74
C LYS A 389 1.45 -12.34 -6.60
N LEU A 390 0.55 -11.79 -5.77
CA LEU A 390 0.94 -11.06 -4.55
C LEU A 390 1.57 -11.98 -3.48
N LEU A 391 1.21 -13.27 -3.43
CA LEU A 391 1.81 -14.27 -2.55
C LEU A 391 3.31 -14.46 -2.83
N MET A 392 3.77 -14.24 -4.07
CA MET A 392 5.21 -14.24 -4.41
C MET A 392 5.98 -13.13 -3.68
N LEU A 393 5.29 -12.10 -3.20
CA LEU A 393 5.85 -11.01 -2.38
C LEU A 393 5.61 -11.24 -0.88
N GLY A 394 5.08 -12.39 -0.46
CA GLY A 394 4.61 -12.68 0.90
C GLY A 394 5.56 -12.26 2.02
N PRO A 395 6.86 -12.64 2.01
CA PRO A 395 7.81 -12.22 3.04
C PRO A 395 8.01 -10.71 3.13
N VAL A 396 7.96 -10.01 1.99
CA VAL A 396 8.11 -8.55 1.91
C VAL A 396 6.85 -7.86 2.42
N LEU A 397 5.67 -8.39 2.08
CA LEU A 397 4.38 -7.87 2.56
C LEU A 397 4.29 -7.94 4.09
N GLN A 398 4.60 -9.09 4.70
CA GLN A 398 4.59 -9.24 6.17
C GLN A 398 5.55 -8.26 6.87
N ARG A 399 6.70 -7.98 6.25
CA ARG A 399 7.64 -6.98 6.77
C ARG A 399 7.11 -5.56 6.61
N LEU A 400 6.45 -5.26 5.49
CA LEU A 400 5.80 -3.96 5.29
C LEU A 400 4.65 -3.74 6.28
N ASP A 401 3.88 -4.78 6.57
CA ASP A 401 2.82 -4.74 7.57
C ASP A 401 3.41 -4.33 8.94
N SER A 402 4.41 -5.07 9.41
CA SER A 402 5.03 -4.84 10.73
C SER A 402 5.92 -3.59 10.84
N GLU A 403 6.69 -3.23 9.81
CA GLU A 403 7.65 -2.11 9.86
C GLU A 403 7.07 -0.77 9.37
N LEU A 404 5.98 -0.77 8.59
CA LEU A 404 5.37 0.42 8.03
C LEU A 404 3.88 0.57 8.38
N LEU A 405 3.03 -0.39 8.01
CA LEU A 405 1.58 -0.18 8.02
C LEU A 405 0.98 -0.24 9.44
N ASP A 406 1.35 -1.23 10.25
CA ASP A 406 0.90 -1.37 11.64
C ASP A 406 1.32 -0.14 12.44
N LYS A 407 2.60 0.27 12.30
CA LYS A 407 3.14 1.45 12.97
C LYS A 407 2.46 2.74 12.49
N LEU A 408 2.14 2.85 11.21
CA LEU A 408 1.40 3.98 10.64
C LEU A 408 -0.03 4.07 11.20
N ILE A 409 -0.75 2.95 11.23
CA ILE A 409 -2.14 2.86 11.71
C ILE A 409 -2.19 3.14 13.20
N ASN A 410 -1.37 2.47 14.01
CA ASN A 410 -1.32 2.65 15.46
C ASN A 410 -0.99 4.09 15.83
N ARG A 411 0.01 4.68 15.16
CA ARG A 411 0.37 6.08 15.40
C ARG A 411 -0.74 7.05 14.99
N THR A 412 -1.41 6.80 13.87
CA THR A 412 -2.52 7.65 13.43
C THR A 412 -3.69 7.58 14.40
N PHE A 413 -4.03 6.38 14.87
CA PHE A 413 -5.04 6.16 15.90
C PHE A 413 -4.69 6.94 17.19
N ALA A 414 -3.45 6.84 17.66
CA ALA A 414 -3.02 7.53 18.87
C ALA A 414 -3.02 9.07 18.74
N ILE A 415 -2.63 9.61 17.57
CA ILE A 415 -2.73 11.05 17.28
C ILE A 415 -4.19 11.50 17.29
N MET A 416 -5.10 10.73 16.68
CA MET A 416 -6.53 11.04 16.66
C MET A 416 -7.16 10.95 18.05
N ALA A 417 -6.75 9.96 18.86
CA ALA A 417 -7.16 9.83 20.26
C ALA A 417 -6.72 11.04 21.09
N ARG A 418 -5.46 11.48 20.97
CA ARG A 418 -4.94 12.67 21.67
C ARG A 418 -5.68 13.97 21.28
N LYS A 419 -6.17 14.06 20.04
CA LYS A 419 -6.93 15.22 19.53
C LYS A 419 -8.44 15.12 19.78
N ASN A 420 -8.91 14.10 20.52
CA ASN A 420 -10.33 13.82 20.77
C ASN A 420 -11.17 13.73 19.47
N LEU A 421 -10.55 13.23 18.38
CA LEU A 421 -11.22 13.03 17.10
C LEU A 421 -11.91 11.67 16.99
N LEU A 422 -11.74 10.80 17.97
CA LEU A 422 -12.36 9.47 18.02
C LEU A 422 -13.59 9.49 18.94
N PRO A 423 -14.64 8.71 18.62
CA PRO A 423 -15.74 8.51 19.56
C PRO A 423 -15.27 7.80 20.83
N VAL A 424 -15.95 8.03 21.95
CA VAL A 424 -15.64 7.34 23.21
C VAL A 424 -15.76 5.82 23.02
N PRO A 425 -14.74 5.02 23.42
CA PRO A 425 -14.82 3.57 23.32
C PRO A 425 -15.89 3.02 24.28
N PRO A 426 -16.63 1.96 23.90
CA PRO A 426 -17.47 1.20 24.82
C PRO A 426 -16.68 0.74 26.05
N GLU A 427 -17.33 0.60 27.21
CA GLU A 427 -16.68 0.25 28.48
C GLU A 427 -15.91 -1.08 28.38
N GLU A 428 -16.42 -2.02 27.59
CA GLU A 428 -15.84 -3.34 27.40
C GLU A 428 -14.52 -3.33 26.60
N MET A 429 -14.24 -2.23 25.88
CA MET A 429 -13.04 -2.07 25.03
C MET A 429 -11.93 -1.25 25.70
N GLN A 430 -12.18 -0.69 26.88
CA GLN A 430 -11.22 0.19 27.53
C GLN A 430 -9.98 -0.61 27.97
N GLY A 431 -8.81 -0.20 27.46
CA GLY A 431 -7.53 -0.84 27.77
C GLY A 431 -7.17 -2.03 26.89
N MET A 432 -8.02 -2.42 25.93
CA MET A 432 -7.68 -3.45 24.95
C MET A 432 -6.86 -2.87 23.79
N GLN A 433 -5.84 -3.61 23.34
CA GLN A 433 -5.12 -3.28 22.12
C GLN A 433 -5.91 -3.78 20.91
N LEU A 434 -6.14 -2.88 19.95
CA LEU A 434 -6.77 -3.24 18.68
C LEU A 434 -5.77 -3.98 17.81
N LYS A 435 -6.26 -5.01 17.12
CA LYS A 435 -5.53 -5.73 16.08
C LYS A 435 -5.85 -5.10 14.74
N VAL A 436 -4.83 -4.84 13.93
CA VAL A 436 -5.00 -4.41 12.54
C VAL A 436 -5.12 -5.65 11.67
N GLU A 437 -6.13 -5.69 10.82
CA GLU A 437 -6.30 -6.73 9.81
C GLU A 437 -6.29 -6.11 8.42
N TYR A 438 -5.36 -6.57 7.57
CA TYR A 438 -5.27 -6.13 6.20
C TYR A 438 -6.34 -6.82 5.36
N ILE A 439 -7.09 -6.01 4.61
CA ILE A 439 -8.20 -6.55 3.85
C ILE A 439 -7.67 -7.09 2.53
N SER A 440 -7.55 -8.41 2.44
CA SER A 440 -7.22 -9.09 1.20
C SER A 440 -8.33 -8.96 0.16
N VAL A 441 -7.96 -8.94 -1.12
CA VAL A 441 -8.92 -8.81 -2.23
C VAL A 441 -9.79 -10.07 -2.35
N MET A 442 -9.23 -11.26 -2.09
CA MET A 442 -9.96 -12.53 -2.01
C MET A 442 -10.84 -12.58 -0.78
N ALA A 443 -10.43 -12.04 0.37
CA ALA A 443 -11.31 -11.98 1.54
C ALA A 443 -12.57 -11.13 1.25
N GLN A 444 -12.44 -10.04 0.48
CA GLN A 444 -13.60 -9.30 -0.04
C GLN A 444 -14.38 -10.08 -1.09
N ALA A 445 -13.71 -10.78 -2.01
CA ALA A 445 -14.36 -11.60 -3.04
C ALA A 445 -15.14 -12.78 -2.44
N GLN A 446 -14.56 -13.51 -1.48
CA GLN A 446 -15.20 -14.58 -0.72
C GLN A 446 -16.43 -14.07 0.02
N LYS A 447 -16.36 -12.89 0.64
CA LYS A 447 -17.54 -12.25 1.24
C LYS A 447 -18.62 -11.92 0.20
N SER A 448 -18.23 -11.45 -0.98
CA SER A 448 -19.17 -11.20 -2.08
C SER A 448 -19.78 -12.49 -2.64
N ILE A 449 -19.02 -13.59 -2.71
CA ILE A 449 -19.51 -14.92 -3.09
C ILE A 449 -20.48 -15.42 -2.03
N GLY A 450 -20.13 -15.29 -0.74
CA GLY A 450 -21.02 -15.60 0.37
C GLY A 450 -22.33 -14.83 0.29
N ALA A 451 -22.28 -13.53 -0.01
CA ALA A 451 -23.47 -12.71 -0.24
C ALA A 451 -24.31 -13.20 -1.44
N SER A 452 -23.68 -13.51 -2.58
CA SER A 452 -24.37 -14.09 -3.74
C SER A 452 -24.97 -15.47 -3.47
N SER A 453 -24.28 -16.29 -2.68
CA SER A 453 -24.77 -17.58 -2.19
C SER A 453 -25.99 -17.41 -1.29
N ILE A 454 -25.99 -16.41 -0.40
CA ILE A 454 -27.15 -16.04 0.42
C ILE A 454 -28.30 -15.52 -0.47
N GLU A 455 -28.04 -14.66 -1.45
CA GLU A 455 -29.06 -14.16 -2.38
C GLU A 455 -29.71 -15.29 -3.19
N ARG A 456 -28.91 -16.25 -3.68
CA ARG A 456 -29.42 -17.46 -4.37
C ARG A 456 -30.24 -18.33 -3.44
N PHE A 457 -29.80 -18.50 -2.19
CA PHE A 457 -30.54 -19.24 -1.17
C PHE A 457 -31.89 -18.60 -0.86
N VAL A 458 -31.93 -17.27 -0.65
CA VAL A 458 -33.18 -16.52 -0.43
C VAL A 458 -34.10 -16.61 -1.65
N GLY A 459 -33.55 -16.49 -2.87
CA GLY A 459 -34.32 -16.64 -4.10
C GLY A 459 -34.93 -18.04 -4.27
N PHE A 460 -34.19 -19.09 -3.92
CA PHE A 460 -34.66 -20.47 -3.94
C PHE A 460 -35.80 -20.71 -2.93
N VAL A 461 -35.62 -20.26 -1.68
CA VAL A 461 -36.66 -20.33 -0.64
C VAL A 461 -37.92 -19.55 -1.06
N GLY A 462 -37.75 -18.35 -1.65
CA GLY A 462 -38.85 -17.55 -2.18
C GLY A 462 -39.57 -18.21 -3.38
N GLY A 463 -38.85 -18.98 -4.21
CA GLY A 463 -39.42 -19.76 -5.30
C GLY A 463 -40.27 -20.93 -4.81
N LEU A 464 -39.79 -21.65 -3.78
CA LEU A 464 -40.51 -22.77 -3.16
C LEU A 464 -41.83 -22.32 -2.50
N ALA A 465 -41.86 -21.13 -1.90
CA ALA A 465 -43.07 -20.57 -1.29
C ALA A 465 -44.22 -20.31 -2.29
N ASN A 466 -43.92 -20.20 -3.60
CA ASN A 466 -44.90 -19.96 -4.66
C ASN A 466 -45.34 -21.23 -5.42
N MET A 467 -44.76 -22.40 -5.11
CA MET A 467 -45.15 -23.65 -5.76
C MET A 467 -46.48 -24.18 -5.21
N LYS A 468 -47.30 -24.77 -6.09
CA LYS A 468 -48.63 -25.31 -5.74
C LYS A 468 -48.53 -26.38 -4.63
N PRO A 469 -49.53 -26.47 -3.72
CA PRO A 469 -49.54 -27.44 -2.61
C PRO A 469 -49.31 -28.90 -3.03
N GLU A 470 -49.81 -29.30 -4.19
CA GLU A 470 -49.71 -30.66 -4.73
C GLU A 470 -48.26 -31.10 -5.04
N ALA A 471 -47.33 -30.15 -5.24
CA ALA A 471 -45.91 -30.45 -5.42
C ALA A 471 -45.16 -30.60 -4.08
N LEU A 472 -45.71 -30.05 -3.00
CA LEU A 472 -45.15 -30.12 -1.65
C LEU A 472 -45.38 -31.49 -1.00
N ASP A 473 -46.41 -32.23 -1.42
CA ASP A 473 -46.77 -33.53 -0.83
C ASP A 473 -45.72 -34.64 -1.07
N LYS A 474 -44.84 -34.48 -2.07
CA LYS A 474 -43.75 -35.43 -2.38
C LYS A 474 -42.36 -34.89 -2.01
N LEU A 475 -42.25 -33.62 -1.63
CA LEU A 475 -40.98 -32.95 -1.36
C LEU A 475 -40.86 -32.63 0.13
N ASN A 476 -39.87 -33.21 0.80
CA ASN A 476 -39.46 -32.73 2.12
C ASN A 476 -38.77 -31.37 1.96
N THR A 477 -39.56 -30.30 2.06
CA THR A 477 -39.10 -28.93 1.81
C THR A 477 -38.04 -28.48 2.80
N ASP A 478 -38.11 -28.93 4.06
CA ASP A 478 -37.14 -28.56 5.09
C ASP A 478 -35.76 -29.17 4.80
N GLU A 479 -35.73 -30.48 4.54
CA GLU A 479 -34.50 -31.20 4.20
C GLU A 479 -33.91 -30.75 2.85
N MET A 480 -34.76 -30.31 1.91
CA MET A 480 -34.33 -29.73 0.64
C MET A 480 -33.67 -28.36 0.83
N ILE A 481 -34.21 -27.52 1.73
CA ILE A 481 -33.63 -26.21 2.07
C ILE A 481 -32.28 -26.39 2.76
N ASP A 482 -32.17 -27.33 3.69
CA ASP A 482 -30.91 -27.62 4.41
C ASP A 482 -29.83 -28.17 3.47
N ASN A 483 -30.15 -29.16 2.63
CA ASN A 483 -29.21 -29.72 1.66
C ASN A 483 -28.78 -28.68 0.60
N TYR A 484 -29.69 -27.78 0.20
CA TYR A 484 -29.37 -26.70 -0.73
C TYR A 484 -28.49 -25.61 -0.08
N ALA A 485 -28.75 -25.29 1.19
CA ALA A 485 -27.90 -24.38 1.98
C ALA A 485 -26.47 -24.91 2.12
N GLU A 486 -26.33 -26.20 2.43
CA GLU A 486 -25.03 -26.88 2.54
C GLU A 486 -24.31 -26.92 1.18
N SER A 487 -25.03 -27.26 0.10
CA SER A 487 -24.46 -27.32 -1.25
C SER A 487 -23.94 -25.98 -1.79
N ILE A 488 -24.53 -24.86 -1.34
CA ILE A 488 -24.15 -23.51 -1.76
C ILE A 488 -23.15 -22.85 -0.77
N GLY A 489 -22.85 -23.52 0.34
CA GLY A 489 -21.89 -23.07 1.35
C GLY A 489 -22.40 -21.91 2.20
N VAL A 490 -23.72 -21.85 2.46
CA VAL A 490 -24.32 -20.84 3.35
C VAL A 490 -24.00 -21.19 4.81
N SER A 491 -23.66 -20.20 5.63
CA SER A 491 -23.35 -20.42 7.04
C SER A 491 -24.57 -21.02 7.79
N PRO A 492 -24.40 -22.11 8.58
CA PRO A 492 -25.48 -22.73 9.35
C PRO A 492 -26.16 -21.79 10.34
N THR A 493 -25.51 -20.69 10.73
CA THR A 493 -26.12 -19.64 11.57
C THR A 493 -27.23 -18.85 10.89
N ILE A 494 -27.35 -18.93 9.56
CA ILE A 494 -28.41 -18.25 8.78
C ILE A 494 -29.67 -19.13 8.68
N VAL A 495 -29.51 -20.45 8.83
CA VAL A 495 -30.61 -21.40 8.83
C VAL A 495 -31.18 -21.49 10.26
N SER A 496 -32.48 -21.26 10.41
CA SER A 496 -33.12 -21.39 11.72
C SER A 496 -33.10 -22.85 12.17
N SER A 497 -32.84 -23.11 13.45
CA SER A 497 -32.84 -24.48 13.96
C SER A 497 -34.23 -25.10 13.88
N ASN A 498 -34.30 -26.43 13.71
CA ASN A 498 -35.55 -27.18 13.64
C ASN A 498 -36.48 -26.89 14.84
N ASP A 499 -35.92 -26.67 16.03
CA ASP A 499 -36.67 -26.34 17.25
C ASP A 499 -37.32 -24.94 17.17
N GLN A 500 -36.62 -23.95 16.61
CA GLN A 500 -37.16 -22.60 16.41
C GLN A 500 -38.26 -22.58 15.33
N VAL A 501 -38.07 -23.35 14.25
CA VAL A 501 -39.07 -23.49 13.18
C VAL A 501 -40.32 -24.21 13.70
N ALA A 502 -40.17 -25.25 14.52
CA ALA A 502 -41.29 -25.96 15.14
C ALA A 502 -42.11 -25.05 16.08
N ALA A 503 -41.44 -24.24 16.90
CA ALA A 503 -42.11 -23.27 17.77
C ALA A 503 -42.90 -22.22 16.97
N ILE A 504 -42.33 -21.68 15.88
CA ILE A 504 -43.02 -20.72 15.00
C ILE A 504 -44.22 -21.36 14.29
N ARG A 505 -44.10 -22.62 13.84
CA ARG A 505 -45.20 -23.38 13.22
C ARG A 505 -46.33 -23.65 14.21
N GLN A 506 -46.00 -24.03 15.44
CA GLN A 506 -46.99 -24.25 16.49
C GLN A 506 -47.72 -22.94 16.82
N GLN A 507 -47.00 -21.83 16.99
CA GLN A 507 -47.60 -20.52 17.24
C GLN A 507 -48.50 -20.06 16.08
N ARG A 508 -48.10 -20.34 14.83
CA ARG A 508 -48.91 -20.05 13.64
C ARG A 508 -50.17 -20.92 13.57
N ALA A 509 -50.06 -22.21 13.90
CA ALA A 509 -51.20 -23.13 13.94
C ALA A 509 -52.20 -22.75 15.04
N GLU A 510 -51.73 -22.34 16.21
CA GLU A 510 -52.57 -21.81 17.30
C GLU A 510 -53.28 -20.51 16.90
N GLN A 511 -52.58 -19.59 16.23
CA GLN A 511 -53.20 -18.37 15.67
C GLN A 511 -54.23 -18.68 14.57
N GLN A 512 -53.95 -19.66 13.71
CA GLN A 512 -54.90 -20.09 12.68
C GLN A 512 -56.13 -20.74 13.31
N GLN A 513 -55.97 -21.61 14.30
CA GLN A 513 -57.10 -22.19 15.04
C GLN A 513 -57.91 -21.12 15.77
N GLN A 514 -57.28 -20.10 16.36
CA GLN A 514 -58.00 -18.98 16.95
C GLN A 514 -58.77 -18.14 15.92
N MET A 515 -58.16 -17.84 14.77
CA MET A 515 -58.85 -17.13 13.68
C MET A 515 -60.00 -17.97 13.09
N GLN A 516 -59.82 -19.28 12.96
CA GLN A 516 -60.84 -20.18 12.43
C GLN A 516 -61.97 -20.40 13.44
N GLN A 517 -61.68 -20.44 14.74
CA GLN A 517 -62.71 -20.40 15.80
C GLN A 517 -63.43 -19.06 15.85
N GLN A 518 -62.75 -17.93 15.64
CA GLN A 518 -63.39 -16.62 15.55
C GLN A 518 -64.26 -16.49 14.30
N GLN A 519 -63.82 -17.00 13.15
CA GLN A 519 -64.62 -17.04 11.93
C GLN A 519 -65.82 -17.99 12.05
N MET A 520 -65.64 -19.19 12.62
CA MET A 520 -66.77 -20.09 12.90
C MET A 520 -67.73 -19.51 13.95
N ALA A 521 -67.23 -18.77 14.94
CA ALA A 521 -68.08 -18.06 15.90
C ALA A 521 -68.87 -16.91 15.23
N GLN A 522 -68.25 -16.18 14.30
CA GLN A 522 -68.94 -15.14 13.51
C GLN A 522 -69.96 -15.74 12.52
N GLU A 523 -69.65 -16.86 11.86
CA GLU A 523 -70.60 -17.58 10.99
C GLU A 523 -71.73 -18.24 11.78
N ALA A 524 -71.48 -18.77 12.98
CA ALA A 524 -72.52 -19.32 13.84
C ALA A 524 -73.47 -18.21 14.36
N ILE A 525 -72.94 -17.03 14.66
CA ILE A 525 -73.77 -15.86 15.03
C ILE A 525 -74.58 -15.36 13.82
N ALA A 526 -74.00 -15.34 12.61
CA ALA A 526 -74.70 -14.98 11.38
C ALA A 526 -75.77 -16.01 10.97
N GLY A 527 -75.50 -17.30 11.14
CA GLY A 527 -76.46 -18.39 10.89
C GLY A 527 -77.62 -18.43 11.90
N ALA A 528 -77.35 -18.14 13.18
CA ALA A 528 -78.39 -18.02 14.21
C ALA A 528 -79.27 -16.76 14.00
N GLN A 529 -78.69 -15.64 13.54
CA GLN A 529 -79.46 -14.45 13.17
C GLN A 529 -80.28 -14.64 11.88
N ALA A 530 -79.80 -15.46 10.93
CA ALA A 530 -80.55 -15.81 9.72
C ALA A 530 -81.73 -16.76 10.00
N LEU A 531 -81.59 -17.71 10.92
CA LEU A 531 -82.68 -18.61 11.35
C LEU A 531 -83.69 -17.94 12.29
N GLY A 532 -83.27 -16.93 13.07
CA GLY A 532 -84.15 -16.16 13.94
C GLY A 532 -85.04 -15.11 13.24
N ASN A 533 -84.74 -14.78 11.97
CA ASN A 533 -85.43 -13.73 11.20
C ASN A 533 -86.18 -14.26 9.96
N THR A 534 -86.36 -15.58 9.81
CA THR A 534 -87.32 -16.13 8.82
C THR A 534 -88.73 -16.19 9.43
N PRO A 535 -89.70 -15.41 8.91
CA PRO A 535 -91.09 -15.44 9.39
C PRO A 535 -91.73 -16.80 9.12
N MET A 536 -92.41 -17.36 10.12
CA MET A 536 -93.40 -18.42 9.89
C MET A 536 -94.58 -17.80 9.15
N ASP A 537 -94.65 -18.01 7.83
CA ASP A 537 -95.81 -17.72 7.00
C ASP A 537 -96.19 -19.00 6.23
N ASP A 538 -97.49 -19.29 6.23
CA ASP A 538 -98.11 -20.56 5.87
C ASP A 538 -97.94 -20.92 4.38
N ASN A 539 -96.81 -21.54 4.01
CA ASN A 539 -96.67 -22.61 3.00
C ASN A 539 -95.20 -22.85 2.61
N SER A 540 -94.41 -23.45 3.51
CA SER A 540 -93.08 -23.95 3.16
C SER A 540 -92.85 -25.35 3.71
N ALA A 541 -92.17 -26.18 2.90
CA ALA A 541 -92.15 -27.64 2.95
C ALA A 541 -91.52 -28.31 4.21
N LEU A 542 -91.28 -27.56 5.29
CA LEU A 542 -90.85 -28.10 6.59
C LEU A 542 -92.02 -28.49 7.52
N ALA A 543 -93.22 -27.95 7.33
CA ALA A 543 -94.42 -28.40 8.06
C ALA A 543 -94.91 -29.79 7.60
N ALA A 544 -94.46 -30.28 6.44
CA ALA A 544 -94.80 -31.59 5.90
C ALA A 544 -93.87 -32.73 6.35
N LEU A 545 -92.78 -32.45 7.09
CA LEU A 545 -91.91 -33.48 7.68
C LEU A 545 -91.98 -33.51 9.22
N ALA A 546 -92.47 -32.46 9.87
CA ALA A 546 -92.71 -32.45 11.32
C ALA A 546 -94.04 -33.14 11.74
N GLY A 547 -94.82 -33.65 10.78
CA GLY A 547 -96.08 -34.39 10.99
C GLY A 547 -96.01 -35.88 10.62
N GLY A 548 -94.82 -36.47 10.51
CA GLY A 548 -94.64 -37.87 10.10
C GLY A 548 -93.63 -38.61 10.98
N GLY A 549 -94.05 -38.99 12.19
CA GLY A 549 -93.24 -39.75 13.13
C GLY A 549 -93.93 -40.00 14.47
N GLN A 550 -95.05 -40.73 14.42
CA GLN A 550 -95.35 -41.75 15.45
C GLN A 550 -94.92 -43.10 14.89
#